data_AF-A0A661UKA3-F1
#
_entry.id   AF-A0A661UKA3-F1
#
_cell.length_a   1.000
_cell.length_b   1.000
_cell.length_c   1.000
_cell.angle_alpha   90.00
_cell.angle_beta   90.00
_cell.angle_gamma   90.00
#
_symmetry.space_group_name_H-M   'P 1'
#
loop_
_entity.id
_entity.type
_entity.pdbx_description
1 polymer ?
#
loop_
_entity_poly.entity_id
_entity_poly.type
_entity_poly.pdbx_seq_one_letter_code
_entity_poly.pdbx_strand_id
1 'polypeptide(L)' 'MEGRGGNINITCNGTDQSNKPVSSGVYFYQLKAGDKTFTRKMLLMK' A
#
# COMPACT_ATOMS: atom_id res chain seq x y z
N MET A 1 -2.50 27.21 -7.27
CA MET A 1 -2.81 25.85 -7.76
C MET A 1 -3.17 25.02 -6.54
N GLU A 2 -4.46 24.87 -6.25
CA GLU A 2 -4.93 24.17 -5.06
C GLU A 2 -4.66 22.66 -5.18
N GLY A 3 -4.01 22.11 -4.17
CA GLY A 3 -3.75 20.68 -4.08
C GLY A 3 -5.08 19.93 -3.96
N ARG A 4 -5.39 19.10 -4.95
CA ARG A 4 -6.52 18.17 -4.90
C ARG A 4 -6.27 17.16 -3.79
N GLY A 5 -6.74 17.45 -2.58
CA GLY A 5 -6.88 16.48 -1.50
C GLY A 5 -7.92 15.44 -1.89
N GLY A 6 -7.50 14.43 -2.64
CA GLY A 6 -8.32 13.31 -3.05
C GLY A 6 -8.00 12.07 -2.21
N ASN A 7 -9.02 11.34 -1.79
CA ASN A 7 -8.84 10.03 -1.16
C ASN A 7 -8.36 9.04 -2.23
N ILE A 8 -7.16 8.50 -2.06
CA ILE A 8 -6.62 7.44 -2.92
C ILE A 8 -6.77 6.12 -2.18
N ASN A 9 -7.62 5.24 -2.72
CA ASN A 9 -7.77 3.88 -2.21
C ASN A 9 -6.84 2.94 -2.99
N ILE A 10 -5.97 2.23 -2.29
CA ILE A 10 -5.06 1.23 -2.86
C ILE A 10 -5.55 -0.14 -2.40
N THR A 11 -6.00 -0.96 -3.36
CA THR A 11 -6.39 -2.35 -3.10
C THR A 11 -5.21 -3.26 -3.42
N CYS A 12 -4.75 -4.03 -2.43
CA CYS A 12 -3.79 -5.10 -2.65
C CYS A 12 -4.56 -6.40 -2.92
N ASN A 13 -4.26 -7.06 -4.04
CA ASN A 13 -4.98 -8.26 -4.49
C ASN A 13 -4.52 -9.53 -3.75
N GLY A 14 -3.62 -9.42 -2.77
CA GLY A 14 -3.11 -10.55 -2.01
C GLY A 14 -2.24 -11.50 -2.84
N THR A 15 -1.68 -11.05 -3.96
CA THR A 15 -0.77 -11.83 -4.80
C THR A 15 0.59 -11.17 -4.92
N ASP A 16 1.65 -11.97 -4.92
CA ASP A 16 3.01 -11.51 -5.22
C ASP A 16 3.23 -11.31 -6.74
N GLN A 17 4.45 -10.93 -7.10
CA GLN A 17 4.87 -10.67 -8.49
C GLN A 17 4.82 -11.92 -9.38
N SER A 18 4.78 -13.11 -8.78
CA SER A 18 4.65 -14.40 -9.46
C SER A 18 3.20 -14.89 -9.49
N ASN A 19 2.23 -14.03 -9.19
CA ASN A 19 0.79 -14.36 -9.04
C ASN A 19 0.51 -15.40 -7.94
N LYS A 20 1.39 -15.56 -6.95
CA LYS A 20 1.16 -16.48 -5.83
C LYS A 20 0.47 -15.76 -4.68
N PRO A 21 -0.50 -16.41 -3.99
CA PRO A 21 -1.11 -15.83 -2.79
C PRO A 21 -0.05 -15.53 -1.73
N VAL A 22 -0.05 -14.31 -1.21
CA VAL A 22 0.79 -13.97 -0.05
C VAL A 22 0.21 -14.53 1.23
N SER A 23 1.08 -15.00 2.13
CA SER A 23 0.71 -15.52 3.45
C SER A 23 0.16 -14.42 4.36
N SER A 24 -0.63 -14.78 5.38
CA SER A 24 -0.99 -13.83 6.45
C SER A 24 0.29 -13.29 7.13
N GLY A 25 0.35 -11.99 7.41
CA GLY A 25 1.56 -11.40 7.98
C GLY A 25 1.57 -9.87 8.01
N VAL A 26 2.65 -9.30 8.55
CA VAL A 26 2.89 -7.85 8.57
C VAL A 26 3.73 -7.46 7.35
N TYR A 27 3.20 -6.52 6.58
CA TYR A 27 3.81 -6.01 5.36
C TYR A 27 4.15 -4.54 5.53
N PHE A 28 5.37 -4.14 5.19
CA PHE A 28 5.77 -2.74 5.15
C PHE A 28 5.58 -2.17 3.74
N TYR A 29 5.11 -0.94 3.67
CA TYR A 29 4.95 -0.23 2.40
C TYR A 29 5.32 1.25 2.54
N GLN A 30 5.72 1.84 1.42
CA GLN A 30 6.04 3.26 1.31
C GLN A 30 5.08 3.94 0.35
N LEU A 31 4.50 5.06 0.79
CA LEU A 31 3.71 5.95 -0.06
C LEU A 31 4.52 7.21 -0.33
N LYS A 32 4.70 7.55 -1.62
CA LYS A 32 5.31 8.81 -2.04
C LYS A 32 4.22 9.76 -2.53
N ALA A 33 4.17 10.97 -1.96
CA ALA A 33 3.25 12.04 -2.35
C ALA A 33 4.03 13.35 -2.51
N GLY A 34 4.45 13.63 -3.75
CA GLY A 34 5.42 14.70 -4.03
C GLY A 34 6.71 14.45 -3.27
N ASP A 35 7.16 15.44 -2.51
CA ASP A 35 8.39 15.37 -1.71
C ASP A 35 8.23 14.63 -0.38
N LYS A 36 7.01 14.18 -0.04
CA LYS A 36 6.72 13.47 1.22
C LYS A 36 6.76 11.96 1.01
N THR A 37 7.42 11.26 1.92
CA THR A 37 7.42 9.79 2.00
C THR A 37 6.81 9.34 3.32
N PHE A 38 5.83 8.43 3.24
CA PHE A 38 5.19 7.82 4.40
C PHE A 38 5.52 6.34 4.43
N THR A 39 6.08 5.87 5.54
CA THR A 39 6.32 4.44 5.77
C THR A 39 5.27 3.91 6.74
N ARG A 40 4.56 2.85 6.35
CA ARG A 40 3.50 2.25 7.16
C ARG A 40 3.59 0.74 7.12
N LYS A 41 2.98 0.09 8.13
CA LYS A 41 2.78 -1.35 8.18
C LYS A 41 1.31 -1.68 7.94
N MET A 42 1.06 -2.75 7.20
CA MET A 42 -0.26 -3.33 6.95
C MET A 42 -0.25 -4.75 7.51
N LEU A 43 -1.33 -5.14 8.18
CA LEU A 43 -1.56 -6.53 8.56
C LEU A 43 -2.43 -7.16 7.48
N LEU A 44 -1.92 -8.19 6.82
CA LEU A 44 -2.71 -9.04 5.94
C LEU A 44 -3.21 -10.24 6.75
N MET A 45 -4.53 -10.38 6.82
CA MET A 45 -5.21 -11.54 7.41
C MET A 45 -5.97 -12.26 6.30
N LYS A 46 -5.88 -13.59 6.28
CA LYS A 46 -6.64 -14.46 5.38
C LYS A 46 -7.96 -14.88 6.03
#